data_AF-A0A1F8QW20-F1
#
_entry.id   AF-A0A1F8QW20-F1
#
_cell.length_a   1.000
_cell.length_b   1.000
_cell.length_c   1.000
_cell.angle_alpha   90.00
_cell.angle_beta   90.00
_cell.angle_gamma   90.00
#
_symmetry.space_group_name_H-M   'P 1'
#
loop_
_entity.id
_entity.type
_entity.pdbx_description
1 polymer ?
#
loop_
_entity_poly.entity_id
_entity_poly.type
_entity_poly.pdbx_seq_one_letter_code
_entity_poly.pdbx_strand_id
1 'polypeptide(L)'
;MPSGARLTFGYLESENDVERYQGPDFHYVGFDEQGQFSGSQFTYMFSRIRRTSEFPTDFPLRARGTANPGGIGHTFITDRYGIPNGTGFTDDAKPVVIRRNEEVVRVFVPASAKDNPGLDWQDYEKSLAELSEIRRKQLLTGYGSKTKPN
;
A
#
# COMPACT_ATOMS: atom_id res chain seq x y z
N MET A 1 12.29 19.33 -10.63
CA MET A 1 13.18 18.27 -11.15
C MET A 1 13.71 18.72 -12.52
N PRO A 2 14.96 18.41 -12.89
CA PRO A 2 15.56 18.84 -14.16
C PRO A 2 14.80 18.40 -15.42
N SER A 3 13.89 17.42 -15.31
CA SER A 3 13.15 16.81 -16.42
C SER A 3 11.73 17.37 -16.67
N GLY A 4 11.28 18.37 -15.92
CA GLY A 4 9.89 18.87 -15.99
C GLY A 4 8.85 17.99 -15.26
N ALA A 5 9.28 16.88 -14.65
CA ALA A 5 8.42 16.05 -13.81
C ALA A 5 7.89 16.84 -12.60
N ARG A 6 6.61 16.65 -12.30
CA ARG A 6 5.90 17.26 -11.16
C ARG A 6 5.50 16.17 -10.17
N LEU A 7 5.67 16.47 -8.90
CA LEU A 7 5.16 15.68 -7.78
C LEU A 7 4.21 16.57 -7.00
N THR A 8 3.05 16.04 -6.64
CA THR A 8 2.09 16.70 -5.76
C THR A 8 1.70 15.75 -4.64
N PHE A 9 1.48 16.31 -3.46
CA PHE A 9 0.88 15.60 -2.34
C PHE A 9 -0.60 15.98 -2.27
N GLY A 10 -1.40 15.09 -1.71
CA GLY A 10 -2.83 15.24 -1.56
C GLY A 10 -3.35 14.29 -0.49
N TYR A 11 -4.62 14.44 -0.15
CA TYR A 11 -5.29 13.62 0.84
C TYR A 11 -6.62 13.08 0.29
N LEU A 12 -7.12 12.02 0.94
CA LEU A 12 -8.42 11.38 0.69
C LEU A 12 -9.02 11.00 2.05
N GLU A 13 -9.38 12.00 2.85
CA GLU A 13 -9.88 11.78 4.22
C GLU A 13 -11.27 11.14 4.20
N SER A 14 -12.12 11.60 3.28
CA SER A 14 -13.46 11.08 3.05
C SER A 14 -13.60 10.47 1.64
N GLU A 15 -14.64 9.67 1.42
CA GLU A 15 -14.96 9.13 0.09
C GLU A 15 -15.13 10.25 -0.96
N ASN A 16 -15.66 11.41 -0.57
CA ASN A 16 -15.92 12.52 -1.49
C ASN A 16 -14.65 13.25 -1.93
N ASP A 17 -13.54 13.14 -1.18
CA ASP A 17 -12.30 13.81 -1.55
C ASP A 17 -11.71 13.30 -2.88
N VAL A 18 -12.16 12.13 -3.36
CA VAL A 18 -11.79 11.62 -4.69
C VAL A 18 -12.21 12.57 -5.81
N GLU A 19 -13.26 13.37 -5.60
CA GLU A 19 -13.78 14.30 -6.61
C GLU A 19 -12.79 15.41 -6.95
N ARG A 20 -11.92 15.78 -6.00
CA ARG A 20 -10.83 16.75 -6.21
C ARG A 20 -9.88 16.32 -7.32
N TYR A 21 -9.84 15.04 -7.63
CA TYR A 21 -8.97 14.44 -8.61
C TYR A 21 -9.70 14.06 -9.91
N GLN A 22 -10.92 14.54 -10.16
CA GLN A 22 -11.65 14.21 -11.39
C GLN A 22 -10.95 14.68 -12.68
N GLY A 23 -10.32 15.85 -12.65
CA GLY A 23 -9.67 16.47 -13.81
C GLY A 23 -8.22 16.01 -14.07
N PRO A 24 -7.36 15.94 -13.04
CA PRO A 24 -5.94 15.66 -13.23
C PRO A 24 -5.60 14.29 -13.84
N ASP A 25 -4.48 14.27 -14.56
CA ASP A 25 -3.86 13.08 -15.14
C ASP A 25 -2.55 12.77 -14.41
N PHE A 26 -2.41 11.53 -13.96
CA PHE A 26 -1.23 11.06 -13.26
C PHE A 26 -0.60 9.90 -14.01
N HIS A 27 0.73 9.90 -14.11
CA HIS A 27 1.46 8.72 -14.56
C HIS A 27 1.78 7.76 -13.41
N TYR A 28 1.73 8.27 -12.17
CA TYR A 28 1.99 7.52 -10.95
C TYR A 28 1.08 8.03 -9.84
N VAL A 29 0.44 7.12 -9.11
CA VAL A 29 -0.27 7.43 -7.86
C VAL A 29 0.31 6.57 -6.75
N GLY A 30 0.80 7.21 -5.70
CA GLY A 30 1.33 6.56 -4.49
C GLY A 30 0.39 6.80 -3.32
N PHE A 31 0.03 5.73 -2.62
CA PHE A 31 -0.65 5.80 -1.33
C PHE A 31 0.35 5.44 -0.24
N ASP A 32 0.57 6.37 0.69
CA ASP A 32 1.22 6.03 1.95
C ASP A 32 0.15 5.61 2.96
N GLU A 33 0.43 4.57 3.75
CA GLU A 33 -0.56 3.96 4.66
C GLU A 33 -1.91 3.66 3.98
N GLN A 34 -1.89 2.97 2.83
CA GLN A 34 -3.07 2.58 2.04
C GLN A 34 -4.18 1.94 2.89
N GLY A 35 -3.83 1.23 3.97
CA GLY A 35 -4.80 0.64 4.90
C GLY A 35 -5.75 1.65 5.56
N GLN A 36 -5.41 2.94 5.58
CA GLN A 36 -6.27 4.01 6.11
C GLN A 36 -7.30 4.52 5.09
N PHE A 37 -7.20 4.09 3.83
CA PHE A 37 -8.13 4.45 2.77
C PHE A 37 -9.02 3.26 2.43
N SER A 38 -10.24 3.55 2.00
CA SER A 38 -11.13 2.50 1.54
C SER A 38 -10.66 1.92 0.20
N GLY A 39 -11.19 0.73 -0.13
CA GLY A 39 -10.95 0.13 -1.44
C GLY A 39 -11.51 0.95 -2.61
N SER A 40 -12.61 1.68 -2.39
CA SER A 40 -13.20 2.56 -3.41
C SER A 40 -12.31 3.77 -3.67
N GLN A 41 -11.81 4.44 -2.63
CA GLN A 41 -10.86 5.55 -2.77
C GLN A 41 -9.62 5.13 -3.57
N PHE A 42 -9.03 3.99 -3.22
CA PHE A 42 -7.85 3.48 -3.91
C PHE A 42 -8.11 3.13 -5.39
N THR A 43 -9.20 2.41 -5.67
CA THR A 43 -9.52 1.98 -7.04
C THR A 43 -10.03 3.12 -7.92
N TYR A 44 -10.73 4.11 -7.36
CA TYR A 44 -11.14 5.30 -8.08
C TYR A 44 -9.96 6.01 -8.74
N MET A 45 -8.84 6.15 -8.02
CA MET A 45 -7.66 6.85 -8.53
C MET A 45 -7.06 6.19 -9.78
N PHE A 46 -7.36 4.93 -10.07
CA PHE A 46 -6.91 4.28 -11.31
C PHE A 46 -7.51 4.94 -12.55
N SER A 47 -8.70 5.55 -12.43
CA SER A 47 -9.31 6.33 -13.52
C SER A 47 -8.48 7.58 -13.91
N ARG A 48 -7.53 7.98 -13.06
CA ARG A 48 -6.61 9.10 -13.28
C ARG A 48 -5.21 8.66 -13.69
N ILE A 49 -4.95 7.35 -13.69
CA ILE A 49 -3.68 6.79 -14.14
C ILE A 49 -3.72 6.64 -15.65
N ARG A 50 -3.34 7.70 -16.36
CA ARG A 50 -3.44 7.80 -17.82
C ARG A 50 -2.37 8.72 -18.39
N ARG A 51 -2.24 8.69 -19.72
CA ARG A 51 -1.35 9.53 -20.52
C ARG A 51 -2.04 9.92 -21.82
N THR A 52 -1.57 10.98 -22.47
CA THR A 52 -1.96 11.32 -23.83
C THR A 52 -1.31 10.38 -24.85
N SER A 53 -1.85 10.31 -26.07
CA SER A 53 -1.32 9.50 -27.16
C SER A 53 0.10 9.91 -27.60
N GLU A 54 0.48 11.15 -27.34
CA GLU A 54 1.80 11.71 -27.67
C GLU A 54 2.86 11.40 -26.61
N PHE A 55 2.45 10.92 -25.42
CA PHE A 55 3.36 10.59 -24.34
C PHE A 55 4.04 9.22 -24.59
N PRO A 56 5.34 9.06 -24.26
CA PRO A 56 6.08 7.81 -24.50
C PRO A 56 5.33 6.56 -24.02
N THR A 57 5.20 5.58 -24.91
CA THR A 57 4.37 4.39 -24.69
C THR A 57 5.01 3.36 -23.76
N ASP A 58 6.33 3.41 -23.64
CA ASP A 58 7.17 2.60 -22.77
C ASP A 58 7.22 3.11 -21.32
N PHE A 59 6.75 4.33 -21.05
CA PHE A 59 6.69 4.85 -19.69
C PHE A 59 5.64 4.08 -18.85
N PRO A 60 6.01 3.48 -17.71
CA PRO A 60 5.10 2.63 -16.95
C PRO A 60 4.12 3.44 -16.11
N LEU A 61 2.84 3.36 -16.46
CA LEU A 61 1.72 3.84 -15.65
C LEU A 61 1.47 2.88 -14.48
N ARG A 62 1.40 3.40 -13.24
CA ARG A 62 1.28 2.52 -12.06
C ARG A 62 0.67 3.19 -10.84
N ALA A 63 -0.02 2.38 -10.05
CA ALA A 63 -0.34 2.69 -8.66
C ALA A 63 0.60 1.92 -7.73
N ARG A 64 0.97 2.51 -6.60
CA ARG A 64 1.64 1.80 -5.49
C ARG A 64 1.03 2.20 -4.17
N GLY A 65 1.03 1.27 -3.24
CA GLY A 65 0.61 1.51 -1.85
C GLY A 65 1.60 0.88 -0.89
N THR A 66 1.90 1.58 0.20
CA THR A 66 2.52 1.02 1.41
C THR A 66 1.43 0.92 2.47
N ALA A 67 1.49 -0.09 3.33
CA ALA A 67 0.54 -0.19 4.43
C ALA A 67 1.10 -1.05 5.54
N ASN A 68 0.95 -0.59 6.77
CA ASN A 68 0.93 -1.49 7.91
C ASN A 68 -0.45 -2.19 7.99
N PRO A 69 -0.53 -3.43 8.48
CA PRO A 69 -1.83 -4.08 8.67
C PRO A 69 -2.74 -3.30 9.62
N GLY A 70 -4.05 -3.38 9.38
CA GLY A 70 -5.08 -2.61 10.05
C GLY A 70 -5.67 -1.49 9.18
N GLY A 71 -6.52 -0.67 9.80
CA GLY A 71 -7.28 0.38 9.11
C GLY A 71 -8.48 -0.16 8.31
N ILE A 72 -9.26 0.77 7.75
CA ILE A 72 -10.51 0.46 7.01
C ILE A 72 -10.26 -0.29 5.70
N GLY A 73 -9.09 -0.09 5.09
CA GLY A 73 -8.67 -0.71 3.83
C GLY A 73 -8.06 -2.10 4.00
N HIS A 74 -7.86 -2.59 5.22
CA HIS A 74 -7.13 -3.83 5.47
C HIS A 74 -7.71 -5.02 4.69
N THR A 75 -9.01 -5.26 4.86
CA THR A 75 -9.71 -6.37 4.18
C THR A 75 -9.63 -6.24 2.66
N PHE A 76 -9.76 -5.01 2.14
CA PHE A 76 -9.60 -4.78 0.71
C PHE A 76 -8.20 -5.16 0.22
N ILE A 77 -7.14 -4.78 0.95
CA ILE A 77 -5.76 -5.14 0.60
C ILE A 77 -5.58 -6.66 0.64
N THR A 78 -5.97 -7.32 1.74
CA THR A 78 -5.78 -8.77 1.88
C THR A 78 -6.52 -9.54 0.80
N ASP A 79 -7.77 -9.17 0.51
CA ASP A 79 -8.58 -9.85 -0.51
C ASP A 79 -8.05 -9.54 -1.92
N ARG A 80 -7.58 -8.31 -2.17
CA ARG A 80 -7.00 -7.89 -3.46
C ARG A 80 -5.74 -8.66 -3.84
N TYR A 81 -4.96 -9.09 -2.85
CA TYR A 81 -3.69 -9.81 -3.05
C TYR A 81 -3.74 -11.28 -2.61
N GLY A 82 -4.90 -11.79 -2.19
CA GLY A 82 -5.06 -13.19 -1.78
C GLY A 82 -4.30 -13.56 -0.51
N ILE A 83 -4.16 -12.64 0.43
CA ILE A 83 -3.44 -12.83 1.70
C ILE A 83 -4.42 -13.39 2.73
N PRO A 84 -4.21 -14.61 3.27
CA PRO A 84 -5.08 -15.19 4.28
C PRO A 84 -5.14 -14.36 5.57
N ASN A 85 -6.26 -14.45 6.28
CA ASN A 85 -6.38 -13.87 7.62
C ASN A 85 -5.40 -14.55 8.60
N GLY A 86 -4.79 -13.77 9.47
CA GLY A 86 -3.77 -14.23 10.41
C GLY A 86 -2.38 -14.41 9.80
N THR A 87 -2.16 -13.94 8.56
CA THR A 87 -0.83 -14.02 7.92
C THR A 87 0.11 -12.99 8.53
N GLY A 88 1.24 -13.44 9.07
CA GLY A 88 2.44 -12.62 9.26
C GLY A 88 3.52 -13.06 8.28
N PHE A 89 4.45 -12.16 7.97
CA PHE A 89 5.54 -12.37 7.05
C PHE A 89 6.87 -12.50 7.80
N THR A 90 7.72 -13.38 7.27
CA THR A 90 9.11 -13.58 7.68
C THR A 90 10.04 -12.88 6.69
N ASP A 91 11.31 -12.73 7.06
CA ASP A 91 12.31 -12.00 6.27
C ASP A 91 12.60 -12.64 4.90
N ASP A 92 12.23 -13.92 4.72
CA ASP A 92 12.36 -14.66 3.47
C ASP A 92 11.07 -14.73 2.64
N ALA A 93 9.98 -14.08 3.11
CA ALA A 93 8.69 -14.10 2.45
C ALA A 93 8.79 -13.62 1.01
N LYS A 94 8.27 -14.44 0.09
CA LYS A 94 8.33 -14.15 -1.35
C LYS A 94 7.20 -13.21 -1.77
N PRO A 95 7.44 -12.33 -2.76
CA PRO A 95 6.37 -11.52 -3.34
C PRO A 95 5.21 -12.39 -3.86
N VAL A 96 3.99 -11.95 -3.57
CA VAL A 96 2.79 -12.55 -4.17
C VAL A 96 2.53 -11.86 -5.50
N VAL A 97 2.55 -12.63 -6.60
CA VAL A 97 2.39 -12.11 -7.95
C VAL A 97 1.07 -12.58 -8.52
N ILE A 98 0.15 -11.65 -8.77
CA ILE A 98 -1.15 -11.93 -9.37
C ILE A 98 -1.06 -11.71 -10.87
N ARG A 99 -1.44 -12.74 -11.64
CA ARG A 99 -1.46 -12.72 -13.10
C ARG A 99 -2.87 -12.81 -13.66
N ARG A 100 -3.07 -12.26 -14.86
CA ARG A 100 -4.27 -12.42 -15.68
C ARG A 100 -3.81 -12.64 -17.12
N ASN A 101 -4.19 -13.77 -17.72
CA ASN A 101 -3.73 -14.17 -19.06
C ASN A 101 -2.19 -14.07 -19.20
N GLU A 102 -1.46 -14.66 -18.24
CA GLU A 102 0.01 -14.65 -18.15
C GLU A 102 0.67 -13.29 -17.84
N GLU A 103 -0.06 -12.18 -17.97
CA GLU A 103 0.42 -10.84 -17.62
C GLU A 103 0.39 -10.59 -16.12
N VAL A 104 1.45 -10.00 -15.57
CA VAL A 104 1.50 -9.55 -14.18
C VAL A 104 0.63 -8.30 -14.02
N VAL A 105 -0.45 -8.43 -13.26
CA VAL A 105 -1.39 -7.31 -13.03
C VAL A 105 -1.19 -6.63 -11.69
N ARG A 106 -0.71 -7.37 -10.68
CA ARG A 106 -0.50 -6.87 -9.32
C ARG A 106 0.64 -7.65 -8.65
N VAL A 107 1.42 -6.96 -7.82
CA VAL A 107 2.45 -7.57 -6.98
C VAL A 107 2.28 -7.04 -5.56
N PHE A 108 2.28 -7.95 -4.59
CA PHE A 108 2.42 -7.62 -3.19
C PHE A 108 3.81 -8.03 -2.73
N VAL A 109 4.56 -7.09 -2.15
CA VAL A 109 5.88 -7.34 -1.59
C VAL A 109 5.72 -7.32 -0.07
N PRO A 110 5.83 -8.46 0.62
CA PRO A 110 5.80 -8.50 2.07
C PRO A 110 7.03 -7.77 2.63
N ALA A 111 6.87 -7.17 3.80
CA ALA A 111 7.96 -6.59 4.56
C ALA A 111 7.71 -6.83 6.06
N SER A 112 8.78 -7.12 6.79
CA SER A 112 8.84 -7.13 8.24
C SER A 112 9.65 -5.92 8.72
N ALA A 113 9.63 -5.62 10.02
CA ALA A 113 10.49 -4.58 10.56
C ALA A 113 11.99 -4.88 10.30
N LYS A 114 12.37 -6.18 10.18
CA LYS A 114 13.75 -6.66 9.99
C LYS A 114 14.34 -6.29 8.65
N ASP A 115 13.49 -5.97 7.69
CA ASP A 115 13.91 -5.47 6.38
C ASP A 115 14.42 -4.02 6.44
N ASN A 116 14.31 -3.34 7.58
CA ASN A 116 14.84 -1.98 7.76
C ASN A 116 16.25 -2.00 8.39
N PRO A 117 17.34 -1.84 7.59
CA PRO A 117 18.71 -1.87 8.10
C PRO A 117 19.05 -0.67 9.00
N GLY A 118 18.26 0.40 8.97
CA GLY A 118 18.47 1.61 9.77
C GLY A 118 17.75 1.58 11.12
N LEU A 119 17.05 0.50 11.46
CA LEU A 119 16.25 0.42 12.67
C LEU A 119 17.11 0.04 13.88
N ASP A 120 17.04 0.82 14.96
CA ASP A 120 17.54 0.40 16.26
C ASP A 120 16.57 -0.63 16.86
N TRP A 121 16.95 -1.90 16.75
CA TRP A 121 16.15 -3.02 17.21
C TRP A 121 15.82 -2.97 18.69
N GLN A 122 16.77 -2.60 19.54
CA GLN A 122 16.58 -2.67 20.98
C GLN A 122 15.59 -1.61 21.44
N ASP A 123 15.73 -0.39 20.95
CA ASP A 123 14.83 0.70 21.34
C ASP A 123 13.46 0.56 20.67
N TYR A 124 13.41 0.03 19.44
CA TYR A 124 12.14 -0.26 18.78
C TYR A 124 11.36 -1.34 19.52
N GLU A 125 11.98 -2.44 19.92
CA GLU A 125 11.31 -3.50 20.69
C GLU A 125 10.76 -3.01 22.02
N LYS A 126 11.51 -2.16 22.75
CA LYS A 126 11.03 -1.52 23.98
C LYS A 126 9.77 -0.70 23.71
N SER A 127 9.80 0.13 22.67
CA SER A 127 8.65 0.98 22.29
C SER A 127 7.42 0.14 21.94
N LEU A 128 7.61 -0.97 21.23
CA LEU A 128 6.51 -1.85 20.86
C LEU A 128 5.96 -2.70 22.02
N ALA A 129 6.71 -2.86 23.12
CA ALA A 129 6.26 -3.61 24.28
C ALA A 129 5.09 -2.92 25.02
N GLU A 130 4.93 -1.61 24.82
CA GLU A 130 3.81 -0.81 25.34
C GLU A 130 2.50 -1.00 24.55
N LEU A 131 2.56 -1.69 23.41
CA LEU A 131 1.40 -1.88 22.53
C LEU A 131 0.71 -3.22 22.81
N SER A 132 -0.56 -3.32 22.41
CA SER A 132 -1.27 -4.60 22.43
C SER A 132 -0.54 -5.66 21.60
N GLU A 133 -0.70 -6.93 21.98
CA GLU A 133 -0.03 -8.05 21.30
C GLU A 133 -0.30 -8.05 19.79
N ILE A 134 -1.54 -7.75 19.38
CA ILE A 134 -1.93 -7.65 17.97
C ILE A 134 -1.18 -6.50 17.30
N ARG A 135 -1.16 -5.30 17.90
CA ARG A 135 -0.51 -4.13 17.28
C ARG A 135 1.00 -4.31 17.16
N ARG A 136 1.63 -4.90 18.18
CA ARG A 136 3.04 -5.28 18.14
C ARG A 136 3.32 -6.28 17.00
N LYS A 137 2.50 -7.32 16.83
CA LYS A 137 2.62 -8.29 15.73
C LYS A 137 2.44 -7.64 14.36
N GLN A 138 1.47 -6.73 14.21
CA GLN A 138 1.24 -5.98 12.97
C GLN A 138 2.49 -5.22 12.52
N LEU A 139 3.15 -4.53 13.45
CA LEU A 139 4.33 -3.69 13.15
C LEU A 139 5.61 -4.51 12.97
N LEU A 140 5.78 -5.61 13.70
CA LEU A 140 6.99 -6.43 13.60
C LEU A 140 7.00 -7.32 12.37
N THR A 141 5.88 -7.97 12.06
CA THR A 141 5.84 -9.05 11.07
C THR A 141 4.83 -8.81 9.96
N GLY A 142 4.14 -7.67 9.94
CA GLY A 142 3.07 -7.45 8.98
C GLY A 142 1.86 -8.38 9.23
N TYR A 143 1.65 -8.82 10.48
CA TYR A 143 0.54 -9.69 10.85
C TYR A 143 -0.84 -9.08 10.53
N GLY A 144 -1.56 -9.61 9.54
CA GLY A 144 -2.90 -9.17 9.16
C GLY A 144 -4.00 -9.92 9.91
N SER A 145 -4.81 -9.21 10.69
CA SER A 145 -6.03 -9.77 11.29
C SER A 145 -7.25 -8.96 10.88
N LYS A 146 -8.34 -9.64 10.55
CA LYS A 146 -9.68 -9.09 10.30
C LYS A 146 -10.41 -8.73 11.60
N THR A 147 -9.89 -9.13 12.77
CA THR A 147 -10.43 -8.67 14.06
C THR A 147 -9.95 -7.24 14.34
N LYS A 148 -10.88 -6.35 14.71
CA LYS A 148 -10.51 -5.01 15.19
C LYS A 148 -9.60 -5.19 16.42
N PRO A 149 -8.47 -4.48 16.51
CA PRO A 149 -7.73 -4.43 17.76
C PRO A 149 -8.66 -3.83 18.82
N ASN A 150 -8.84 -4.56 19.92
CA ASN A 150 -9.51 -4.05 21.12
C ASN A 150 -8.69 -2.92 21.73
#